data_AF-A8UT46-F1
#
_entry.id   AF-A8UT46-F1
#
_cell.length_a   1.000
_cell.length_b   1.000
_cell.length_c   1.000
_cell.angle_alpha   90.00
_cell.angle_beta   90.00
_cell.angle_gamma   90.00
#
_symmetry.space_group_name_H-M   'P 1'
#
loop_
_entity.id
_entity.type
_entity.pdbx_description
1 polymer ?
#
loop_
_entity_poly.entity_id
_entity_poly.type
_entity_poly.pdbx_seq_one_letter_code
_entity_poly.pdbx_strand_id
1 'polypeptide(L)' 'MHPKELLRKVWQVISFIFVLYGFYLFFLFVWDTVNRVNEKLALPVAFLMTLLLVGVSSLLWIRKHLRGSSPSVS' A
#
# COMPACT_ATOMS: atom_id res chain seq x y z
N MET A 1 1.17 -9.32 29.52
CA MET A 1 1.45 -9.08 28.09
C MET A 1 2.97 -9.05 27.93
N HIS A 2 3.58 -9.98 27.19
CA HIS A 2 5.04 -10.03 27.07
C HIS A 2 5.54 -8.81 26.25
N PRO A 3 6.59 -8.10 26.69
CA PRO A 3 7.07 -6.88 26.01
C PRO A 3 7.48 -7.13 24.54
N LYS A 4 7.91 -8.36 24.22
CA LYS A 4 8.29 -8.79 22.86
C LYS A 4 7.09 -8.81 21.90
N GLU A 5 5.90 -9.17 22.37
CA GLU A 5 4.68 -9.21 21.54
C GLU A 5 4.15 -7.81 21.27
N LEU A 6 4.25 -6.93 22.25
CA LEU A 6 3.86 -5.52 22.13
C LEU A 6 4.75 -4.81 21.10
N LEU A 7 6.06 -5.03 21.16
CA LEU A 7 7.00 -4.48 20.17
C LEU A 7 6.70 -4.97 18.76
N ARG A 8 6.37 -6.27 18.60
CA ARG A 8 6.01 -6.84 17.28
C ARG A 8 4.73 -6.22 16.71
N LYS A 9 3.70 -6.02 17.54
CA LYS A 9 2.45 -5.34 17.12
C LYS A 9 2.72 -3.90 16.71
N VAL A 10 3.49 -3.16 17.51
CA VAL A 10 3.86 -1.77 17.21
C VAL A 10 4.63 -1.69 15.89
N TRP A 11 5.60 -2.58 15.69
CA TRP A 11 6.38 -2.63 14.44
C TRP A 11 5.51 -2.90 13.21
N GLN A 12 4.52 -3.79 13.34
CA GLN A 12 3.57 -4.10 12.27
C GLN A 12 2.70 -2.88 11.92
N VAL A 13 2.21 -2.15 12.92
CA VAL A 13 1.41 -0.92 12.70
C VAL A 13 2.27 0.16 12.04
N ILE A 14 3.48 0.39 12.53
CA ILE A 14 4.41 1.36 11.93
C ILE A 14 4.68 1.00 10.46
N SER A 15 5.02 -0.26 10.19
CA SER A 15 5.27 -0.74 8.82
C SER A 15 4.06 -0.49 7.91
N PHE A 16 2.85 -0.72 8.42
CA PHE A 16 1.62 -0.46 7.67
C PHE A 16 1.42 1.03 7.38
N ILE A 17 1.66 1.90 8.36
CA ILE A 17 1.60 3.37 8.19
C ILE A 17 2.61 3.82 7.12
N PHE A 18 3.84 3.28 7.14
CA PHE A 18 4.85 3.59 6.13
C PHE A 18 4.41 3.20 4.72
N VAL A 19 3.74 2.06 4.55
CA VAL A 19 3.19 1.63 3.26
C VAL A 19 2.10 2.58 2.79
N LEU A 20 1.15 2.96 3.66
CA LEU A 20 0.12 3.95 3.35
C LEU A 20 0.72 5.30 2.99
N TYR A 21 1.73 5.73 3.73
CA TYR A 21 2.45 6.97 3.47
C TYR A 21 3.18 6.93 2.11
N GLY A 22 3.76 5.79 1.75
CA GLY A 22 4.34 5.58 0.42
C GLY A 22 3.32 5.75 -0.71
N PHE A 23 2.11 5.20 -0.57
CA PHE A 23 1.04 5.42 -1.55
C PHE A 23 0.60 6.88 -1.63
N TYR A 24 0.56 7.58 -0.50
CA TYR A 24 0.24 9.00 -0.46
C TYR A 24 1.30 9.86 -1.16
N LEU A 25 2.59 9.60 -0.92
CA LEU A 25 3.67 10.29 -1.62
C LEU A 25 3.65 10.00 -3.12
N PHE A 26 3.35 8.76 -3.52
CA PHE A 26 3.19 8.41 -4.92
C PHE A 26 2.03 9.18 -5.56
N PHE A 27 0.88 9.27 -4.89
CA PHE A 27 -0.25 10.05 -5.34
C PHE A 27 0.13 11.53 -5.54
N LEU A 28 0.77 12.14 -4.55
CA LEU A 28 1.23 13.53 -4.65
C LEU A 28 2.22 13.74 -5.79
N PHE A 29 3.15 12.79 -5.99
CA PHE A 29 4.12 12.85 -7.06
C PHE A 29 3.45 12.81 -8.45
N VAL A 30 2.52 11.88 -8.66
CA VAL A 30 1.77 11.78 -9.92
C VAL A 30 0.89 13.01 -10.10
N TRP A 31 0.21 13.45 -9.05
CA TRP A 31 -0.61 14.65 -9.10
C TRP A 31 0.23 15.85 -9.51
N ASP A 32 1.33 16.16 -8.83
CA ASP A 32 2.18 17.31 -9.12
C ASP A 32 2.72 17.26 -10.55
N THR A 33 3.13 16.07 -11.00
CA THR A 33 3.62 15.86 -12.37
C THR A 33 2.53 16.11 -13.40
N VAL A 34 1.34 15.54 -13.23
CA VAL A 34 0.25 15.68 -14.20
C VAL A 34 -0.35 17.08 -14.13
N ASN A 35 -0.39 17.74 -12.96
CA ASN A 35 -0.85 19.13 -12.86
C ASN A 35 -0.03 20.08 -13.72
N ARG A 36 1.28 19.84 -13.85
CA ARG A 36 2.17 20.62 -14.72
C ARG A 36 1.92 20.39 -16.21
N VAL A 37 1.34 19.24 -16.58
CA VAL A 37 1.06 18.87 -17.98
C VAL A 37 -0.38 19.22 -18.36
N ASN A 38 -1.35 18.80 -17.56
CA ASN A 38 -2.77 19.04 -17.76
C ASN A 38 -3.54 19.00 -16.43
N GLU A 39 -3.79 20.19 -15.88
CA GLU A 39 -4.51 20.40 -14.63
C GLU A 39 -5.88 19.69 -14.57
N LYS A 40 -6.63 19.69 -15.67
CA LYS A 40 -7.98 19.10 -15.70
C LYS A 40 -7.97 17.58 -15.52
N LEU A 41 -6.88 16.93 -15.94
CA LEU A 41 -6.72 15.47 -15.84
C LEU A 41 -5.84 15.03 -14.67
N ALA A 42 -5.22 15.96 -13.94
CA ALA A 42 -4.29 15.64 -12.87
C ALA A 42 -4.92 14.80 -11.76
N LEU A 43 -6.07 15.26 -11.24
CA LEU A 43 -6.82 14.57 -10.20
C LEU A 43 -7.30 13.17 -10.63
N PRO A 44 -8.03 13.00 -11.75
CA PRO A 44 -8.52 11.68 -12.14
C PRO A 44 -7.38 10.71 -12.48
N VAL A 45 -6.29 11.17 -13.10
CA VAL A 45 -5.14 10.31 -13.43
C VAL A 45 -4.39 9.88 -12.16
N ALA A 46 -4.05 10.81 -11.28
CA ALA A 46 -3.35 10.51 -10.03
C ALA A 46 -4.18 9.57 -9.15
N PHE A 47 -5.50 9.80 -9.07
CA PHE A 47 -6.41 8.95 -8.34
C PHE A 47 -6.49 7.54 -8.93
N LEU A 48 -6.71 7.40 -10.24
CA LEU A 48 -6.80 6.08 -10.89
C LEU A 48 -5.49 5.29 -10.78
N MET A 49 -4.34 5.94 -10.99
CA MET A 49 -3.03 5.29 -10.85
C MET A 49 -2.79 4.81 -9.42
N THR A 50 -3.10 5.65 -8.43
CA THR A 50 -2.92 5.27 -7.02
C THR A 50 -3.90 4.17 -6.63
N LEU A 51 -5.15 4.24 -7.08
CA LEU A 51 -6.17 3.22 -6.80
C LEU A 51 -5.79 1.86 -7.38
N LEU A 52 -5.29 1.83 -8.62
CA LEU A 52 -4.77 0.61 -9.25
C LEU A 52 -3.58 0.05 -8.47
N LEU A 53 -2.63 0.91 -8.08
CA LEU A 53 -1.45 0.49 -7.34
C LEU A 53 -1.81 -0.10 -5.96
N VAL A 54 -2.71 0.57 -5.23
CA VAL A 54 -3.24 0.09 -3.94
C VAL A 54 -4.02 -1.22 -4.13
N GLY A 55 -4.87 -1.30 -5.15
CA GLY A 55 -5.65 -2.50 -5.47
C GLY A 55 -4.77 -3.71 -5.79
N VAL A 56 -3.78 -3.54 -6.68
CA VAL A 56 -2.81 -4.59 -7.02
C VAL A 56 -1.98 -4.99 -5.81
N SER A 57 -1.47 -4.03 -5.04
CA SER A 57 -0.69 -4.31 -3.83
C SER A 57 -1.51 -5.11 -2.80
N SER A 58 -2.77 -4.72 -2.60
CA SER A 58 -3.70 -5.40 -1.69
C SER A 58 -4.02 -6.82 -2.19
N LEU A 59 -4.29 -6.98 -3.49
CA LEU A 59 -4.53 -8.28 -4.12
C LEU A 59 -3.34 -9.22 -3.98
N LEU A 60 -2.12 -8.73 -4.21
CA LEU A 60 -0.90 -9.52 -4.05
C LEU A 60 -0.66 -9.90 -2.60
N TRP A 61 -0.90 -8.98 -1.67
CA TRP A 61 -0.79 -9.25 -0.23
C TRP A 61 -1.80 -10.31 0.21
N ILE A 62 -3.07 -10.19 -0.19
CA ILE A 62 -4.13 -11.17 0.08
C ILE A 62 -3.78 -12.52 -0.56
N ARG A 63 -3.36 -12.56 -1.83
CA ARG A 63 -2.97 -13.80 -2.51
C ARG A 63 -1.81 -14.49 -1.79
N LYS A 64 -0.83 -13.73 -1.30
CA LYS A 64 0.29 -14.27 -0.52
C LYS A 64 -0.18 -14.83 0.83
N HIS A 65 -1.11 -14.13 1.49
CA HIS A 65 -1.66 -14.59 2.78
C HIS A 65 -2.55 -15.83 2.61
N LEU A 66 -3.33 -15.93 1.52
CA LEU A 66 -4.18 -17.08 1.19
C LEU A 66 -3.38 -18.30 0.71
N ARG A 67 -2.31 -18.10 -0.09
CA ARG A 67 -1.42 -19.21 -0.51
C ARG A 67 -0.51 -19.70 0.62
N GLY A 68 -0.26 -18.88 1.65
CA GLY A 68 0.41 -19.30 2.89
C GLY A 68 -0.42 -20.24 3.76
N SER A 69 -1.70 -20.48 3.43
CA SER A 69 -2.60 -21.43 4.11
C SER A 69 -2.78 -22.74 3.34
N SER A 70 -1.88 -23.11 2.42
CA SER A 70 -1.75 -24.51 2.02
C SER A 70 -0.87 -25.22 3.06
N PRO A 71 -1.38 -26.26 3.75
CA PRO A 71 -0.56 -27.05 4.65
C PRO A 71 0.50 -27.74 3.80
N SER A 72 1.78 -27.40 4.03
CA SER A 72 2.85 -28.31 3.64
C SER A 72 2.77 -29.50 4.57
N VAL A 73 2.01 -30.50 4.14
CA VAL A 73 2.25 -31.89 4.48
C VAL A 73 3.63 -32.23 3.97
N SER A 74 4.57 -32.42 4.90
CA SER A 74 5.69 -33.36 4.86
C SER A 74 6.45 -33.25 6.17
#